data_AF-A0AA37NYW4-F1
#
_entry.id   AF-A0AA37NYW4-F1
#
_cell.length_a   1.000
_cell.length_b   1.000
_cell.length_c   1.000
_cell.angle_alpha   90.00
_cell.angle_beta   90.00
_cell.angle_gamma   90.00
#
_symmetry.space_group_name_H-M   'P 1'
#
loop_
_entity.id
_entity.type
_entity.pdbx_description
1 polymer ?
#
loop_
_entity_poly.entity_id
_entity_poly.type
_entity_poly.pdbx_seq_one_letter_code
_entity_poly.pdbx_strand_id
1 'polypeptide(L)'
;MTAVLEAQTTPPILIVEDRKVLPLVLAAATAMVKSFIGKVVSTPFYVNNDSPDRDNGETSYQFSLLMKDNSFISLAPRDFIFDIVPPTNDNGSSKYELDVALNTLVTKINFEETNGKPKTPEFKYIVGKSIYHVNPRTTKEGGGVPGRVFASKEVLISAGTSNTPQFLKLSGVGPASENFNRSISL
;
A
#
# COMPACT_ATOMS: atom_id res chain seq x y z
N MET A 1 18.70 18.38 -6.18
CA MET A 1 18.37 18.51 -4.75
C MET A 1 16.86 18.70 -4.68
N THR A 2 16.12 17.61 -4.49
CA THR A 2 14.66 17.61 -4.56
C THR A 2 14.13 17.91 -3.16
N ALA A 3 13.60 19.12 -2.95
CA ALA A 3 12.99 19.48 -1.68
C ALA A 3 11.67 18.71 -1.53
N VAL A 4 11.64 17.73 -0.63
CA VAL A 4 10.41 17.10 -0.17
C VAL A 4 9.86 18.00 0.93
N LEU A 5 8.66 18.53 0.76
CA LEU A 5 7.96 19.28 1.80
C LEU A 5 7.61 18.29 2.92
N GLU A 6 8.24 18.45 4.08
CA GLU A 6 7.91 17.69 5.29
C GLU A 6 6.61 18.25 5.89
N ALA A 7 5.60 17.40 6.03
CA ALA A 7 4.31 17.77 6.62
C ALA A 7 4.39 17.67 8.15
N GLN A 8 4.92 18.71 8.80
CA GLN A 8 4.99 18.76 10.27
C GLN A 8 3.62 19.03 10.90
N THR A 9 3.34 18.48 12.07
CA THR A 9 2.18 18.93 12.87
C THR A 9 2.42 20.37 13.30
N THR A 10 1.41 21.24 13.18
CA THR A 10 1.52 22.62 13.65
C THR A 10 1.79 22.59 15.16
N PRO A 11 2.96 23.05 15.63
CA PRO A 11 3.23 23.09 17.06
C PRO A 11 2.18 23.99 17.72
N PRO A 12 1.56 23.57 18.83
CA PRO A 12 0.43 24.27 19.43
C PRO A 12 0.76 25.70 19.86
N ILE A 13 2.04 26.02 20.05
CA ILE A 13 2.52 27.39 20.32
C ILE A 13 2.19 28.36 19.16
N LEU A 14 2.26 27.91 17.90
CA LEU A 14 1.96 28.76 16.74
C LEU A 14 0.47 29.11 16.64
N ILE A 15 -0.39 28.23 17.14
CA ILE A 15 -1.84 28.47 17.22
C ILE A 15 -2.14 29.58 18.25
N VAL A 16 -1.34 29.67 19.32
CA VAL A 16 -1.46 30.70 20.36
C VAL A 16 -0.91 32.05 19.89
N GLU A 17 0.16 32.04 19.09
CA GLU A 17 0.81 33.25 18.58
C GLU A 17 0.08 33.90 17.39
N ASP A 18 -0.70 33.13 16.63
CA ASP A 18 -1.45 33.66 15.49
C ASP A 18 -2.73 34.39 15.94
N ARG A 19 -2.70 35.73 15.87
CA ARG A 19 -3.83 36.62 16.20
C ARG A 19 -5.10 36.37 15.38
N LYS A 20 -5.02 35.70 14.21
CA LYS A 20 -6.19 35.36 13.39
C LYS A 20 -6.80 34.02 13.78
N VAL A 21 -5.99 33.09 14.30
CA VAL A 21 -6.43 31.74 14.68
C VAL A 21 -6.85 31.69 16.15
N LEU A 22 -6.20 32.48 17.01
CA LEU A 22 -6.53 32.62 18.43
C LEU A 22 -8.02 32.93 18.70
N PRO A 23 -8.69 33.89 18.03
CA PRO A 23 -10.11 34.15 18.24
C PRO A 23 -11.00 32.98 17.80
N LEU A 24 -10.59 32.19 16.79
CA LEU A 24 -11.31 30.99 16.35
C LEU A 24 -11.20 29.86 17.40
N VAL A 25 -10.00 29.63 17.93
CA VAL A 25 -9.77 28.66 19.01
C VAL A 25 -10.49 29.07 20.28
N LEU A 26 -10.47 30.36 20.63
CA LEU A 26 -11.18 30.88 21.79
C LEU A 26 -12.70 30.79 21.62
N ALA A 27 -13.23 31.04 20.42
CA ALA A 27 -14.64 30.85 20.11
C ALA A 27 -15.05 29.38 20.22
N ALA A 28 -14.24 28.46 19.66
CA ALA A 28 -14.45 27.02 19.76
C ALA A 28 -14.39 26.53 21.23
N ALA A 29 -13.40 27.00 22.01
CA ALA A 29 -13.28 26.70 23.44
C ALA A 29 -14.47 27.24 24.24
N THR A 30 -14.96 28.45 23.94
CA THR A 30 -16.11 29.06 24.64
C THR A 30 -17.42 28.34 24.28
N ALA A 31 -17.59 27.93 23.03
CA ALA A 31 -18.72 27.09 22.61
C ALA A 31 -18.68 25.71 23.28
N MET A 32 -17.49 25.12 23.38
CA MET A 32 -17.28 23.86 24.12
C MET A 32 -17.59 24.03 25.61
N VAL A 33 -17.08 25.06 26.30
CA VAL A 33 -17.33 25.32 27.74
C VAL A 33 -18.83 25.49 28.04
N LYS A 34 -19.60 26.14 27.18
CA LYS A 34 -21.07 26.24 27.34
C LYS A 34 -21.78 24.89 27.21
N SER A 35 -21.21 23.94 26.45
CA SER A 35 -21.71 22.56 26.33
C SER A 35 -21.17 21.63 27.43
N PHE A 36 -20.07 22.02 28.10
CA PHE A 36 -19.24 21.16 28.97
C PHE A 36 -19.57 21.17 30.47
N ILE A 37 -20.62 21.85 30.94
CA ILE A 37 -21.05 21.71 32.35
C ILE A 37 -21.56 20.27 32.65
N GLY A 38 -21.69 19.39 31.63
CA GLY A 38 -22.20 18.02 31.82
C GLY A 38 -21.38 16.84 31.28
N LYS A 39 -20.30 17.00 30.51
CA LYS A 39 -19.62 15.83 29.90
C LYS A 39 -18.10 15.94 29.87
N VAL A 40 -17.51 15.12 30.73
CA VAL A 40 -16.11 14.67 30.85
C VAL A 40 -15.24 14.81 29.58
N VAL A 41 -14.14 15.55 29.77
CA VAL A 41 -12.78 15.37 29.25
C VAL A 41 -12.59 14.42 28.04
N SER A 42 -12.45 15.06 26.88
CA SER A 42 -11.52 14.76 25.77
C SER A 42 -11.41 13.33 25.21
N THR A 43 -12.42 12.89 24.46
CA THR A 43 -12.15 12.15 23.22
C THR A 43 -12.53 13.04 22.03
N PRO A 44 -11.59 13.37 21.13
CA PRO A 44 -11.95 14.09 19.91
C PRO A 44 -12.96 13.25 19.12
N PHE A 45 -14.05 13.88 18.70
CA PHE A 45 -15.19 13.22 18.07
C PHE A 45 -14.75 12.46 16.80
N TYR A 46 -14.91 11.15 16.81
CA TYR A 46 -14.67 10.28 15.67
C TYR A 46 -15.71 10.57 14.57
N VAL A 47 -15.26 10.72 13.32
CA VAL A 47 -16.13 11.06 12.17
C VAL A 47 -17.22 10.00 11.94
N ASN A 48 -16.98 8.76 12.38
CA ASN A 48 -17.93 7.65 12.23
C ASN A 48 -18.58 7.27 13.58
N ASN A 49 -18.82 8.25 14.44
CA ASN A 49 -19.59 8.09 15.68
C ASN A 49 -21.09 7.89 15.38
N ASP A 50 -21.82 7.18 16.24
CA ASP A 50 -23.23 6.78 16.06
C ASP A 50 -24.25 7.88 16.41
N SER A 51 -23.80 9.13 16.56
CA SER A 51 -24.67 10.25 16.92
C SER A 51 -25.68 10.58 15.83
N PRO A 52 -26.97 10.81 16.17
CA PRO A 52 -27.99 11.25 15.21
C PRO A 52 -27.65 12.58 14.51
N ASP A 53 -26.89 13.45 15.20
CA ASP A 53 -26.48 14.77 14.70
C ASP A 53 -25.09 14.75 14.02
N ARG A 54 -24.50 13.57 13.79
CA ARG A 54 -23.16 13.39 13.21
C ARG A 54 -22.96 14.16 11.91
N ASP A 55 -23.99 14.24 11.06
CA ASP A 55 -23.90 14.85 9.73
C ASP A 55 -24.38 16.31 9.70
N ASN A 56 -25.02 16.79 10.78
CA ASN A 56 -25.65 18.12 10.83
C ASN A 56 -24.99 19.05 11.86
N GLY A 57 -24.15 18.53 12.74
CA GLY A 57 -23.46 19.30 13.77
C GLY A 57 -22.19 19.98 13.24
N GLU A 58 -22.09 21.30 13.45
CA GLU A 58 -20.84 22.03 13.28
C GLU A 58 -19.89 21.69 14.44
N THR A 59 -19.08 20.65 14.29
CA THR A 59 -18.08 20.24 15.29
C THR A 59 -16.71 19.99 14.67
N SER A 60 -15.67 20.11 15.47
CA SER A 60 -14.31 19.80 15.07
C SER A 60 -14.08 18.30 15.07
N TYR A 61 -13.76 17.72 13.92
CA TYR A 61 -13.33 16.33 13.79
C TYR A 61 -11.82 16.24 13.73
N GLN A 62 -11.25 15.26 14.44
CA GLN A 62 -9.86 14.89 14.22
C GLN A 62 -9.81 13.79 13.16
N PHE A 63 -9.18 14.07 12.03
CA PHE A 63 -8.83 13.02 11.08
C PHE A 63 -7.64 12.24 11.64
N SER A 64 -7.75 10.92 11.66
CA SER A 64 -6.61 10.06 11.96
C SER A 64 -5.58 10.22 10.85
N LEU A 65 -4.49 10.90 11.16
CA LEU A 65 -3.32 10.94 10.28
C LEU A 65 -2.60 9.60 10.44
N LEU A 66 -2.54 8.82 9.37
CA LEU A 66 -1.69 7.62 9.29
C LEU A 66 -0.24 8.08 9.18
N MET A 67 0.36 8.46 10.31
CA MET A 67 1.73 8.96 10.41
C MET A 67 2.58 8.05 11.29
N LYS A 68 3.85 7.87 10.92
CA LYS A 68 4.82 7.20 11.78
C LYS A 68 5.18 8.11 12.94
N ASP A 69 5.28 7.53 14.13
CA ASP A 69 5.57 8.27 15.36
C ASP A 69 6.85 9.12 15.20
N ASN A 70 6.76 10.38 15.66
CA ASN A 70 7.79 11.44 15.63
C ASN A 70 8.48 11.75 14.28
N SER A 71 8.09 11.13 13.17
CA SER A 71 8.79 11.27 11.88
C SER A 71 7.97 11.97 10.81
N PHE A 72 6.70 12.30 11.08
CA PHE A 72 5.82 13.08 10.19
C PHE A 72 5.68 12.53 8.76
N ILE A 73 6.08 11.28 8.55
CA ILE A 73 5.93 10.55 7.29
C ILE A 73 4.67 9.70 7.35
N SER A 74 3.97 9.56 6.23
CA SER A 74 2.83 8.67 6.13
C SER A 74 3.26 7.22 6.38
N LEU A 75 2.48 6.49 7.18
CA LEU A 75 2.63 5.04 7.31
C LEU A 75 2.35 4.38 5.96
N ALA A 76 3.33 3.64 5.45
CA ALA A 76 3.16 2.88 4.22
C ALA A 76 3.19 1.38 4.54
N PRO A 77 2.29 0.55 3.97
CA PRO A 77 2.34 -0.91 4.14
C PRO A 77 3.70 -1.53 3.78
N ARG A 78 4.48 -0.87 2.91
CA ARG A 78 5.84 -1.29 2.57
C ARG A 78 6.81 -1.25 3.76
N ASP A 79 6.55 -0.40 4.75
CA ASP A 79 7.44 -0.18 5.88
C ASP A 79 7.56 -1.47 6.70
N PHE A 80 6.46 -2.21 6.85
CA PHE A 80 6.46 -3.53 7.48
C PHE A 80 7.37 -4.55 6.76
N ILE A 81 7.39 -4.51 5.42
CA ILE A 81 8.28 -5.38 4.63
C ILE A 81 9.75 -5.00 4.88
N PHE A 82 10.05 -3.71 4.96
CA PHE A 82 11.38 -3.21 5.31
C PHE A 82 11.79 -3.49 6.75
N ASP A 83 10.85 -3.75 7.65
CA ASP A 83 11.18 -4.17 9.02
C ASP A 83 11.44 -5.69 9.11
N ILE A 84 10.92 -6.49 8.16
CA ILE A 84 11.04 -7.97 8.15
C ILE A 84 12.27 -8.46 7.37
N VAL A 85 12.58 -7.85 6.23
CA VAL A 85 13.64 -8.34 5.34
C VAL A 85 15.07 -8.14 5.91
N PRO A 86 15.40 -6.99 6.54
CA PRO A 86 16.77 -6.74 7.02
C PRO A 86 17.23 -7.49 8.27
N PRO A 87 16.40 -7.79 9.28
CA PRO A 87 16.87 -8.43 10.51
C PRO A 87 17.56 -9.78 10.28
N THR A 88 18.76 -9.90 10.81
CA THR A 88 19.50 -11.17 10.88
C THR A 88 19.57 -11.67 12.31
N ASN A 89 19.65 -12.99 12.48
CA ASN A 89 20.00 -13.60 13.76
C ASN A 89 21.49 -13.34 14.08
N ASP A 90 21.92 -13.62 15.32
CA ASP A 90 23.31 -13.44 15.77
C ASP A 90 24.33 -14.25 14.94
N ASN A 91 23.87 -15.31 14.26
CA ASN A 91 24.66 -16.15 13.36
C ASN A 91 24.71 -15.64 11.91
N GLY A 92 24.11 -14.47 11.61
CA GLY A 92 24.06 -13.86 10.28
C GLY A 92 23.00 -14.43 9.34
N SER A 93 22.18 -15.40 9.74
CA SER A 93 21.06 -15.88 8.91
C SER A 93 19.88 -14.90 8.94
N SER A 94 19.08 -14.87 7.88
CA SER A 94 17.83 -14.10 7.87
C SER A 94 16.95 -14.52 9.05
N LYS A 95 16.43 -13.55 9.80
CA LYS A 95 15.55 -13.82 10.94
C LYS A 95 14.20 -14.37 10.51
N TYR A 96 13.73 -13.99 9.31
CA TYR A 96 12.46 -14.40 8.74
C TYR A 96 12.64 -14.99 7.34
N GLU A 97 11.78 -15.96 6.98
CA GLU A 97 11.76 -16.59 5.66
C GLU A 97 10.89 -15.77 4.70
N LEU A 98 11.38 -14.61 4.27
CA LEU A 98 10.71 -13.75 3.30
C LEU A 98 11.69 -13.22 2.26
N ASP A 99 11.54 -13.68 1.03
CA ASP A 99 12.26 -13.16 -0.13
C ASP A 99 11.41 -12.14 -0.89
N VAL A 100 11.98 -10.97 -1.16
CA VAL A 100 11.30 -9.89 -1.91
C VAL A 100 12.10 -9.58 -3.17
N ALA A 101 11.53 -9.93 -4.33
CA ALA A 101 12.11 -9.64 -5.62
C ALA A 101 11.54 -8.33 -6.20
N LEU A 102 12.27 -7.22 -6.03
CA LEU A 102 11.92 -5.93 -6.64
C LEU A 102 12.37 -5.86 -8.10
N ASN A 103 11.69 -5.02 -8.89
CA ASN A 103 11.95 -4.87 -10.33
C ASN A 103 11.80 -6.19 -11.10
N THR A 104 10.84 -7.02 -10.68
CA THR A 104 10.56 -8.32 -11.27
C THR A 104 9.11 -8.36 -11.73
N LEU A 105 8.89 -8.63 -13.02
CA LEU A 105 7.57 -8.79 -13.60
C LEU A 105 7.30 -10.27 -13.83
N VAL A 106 6.25 -10.80 -13.19
CA VAL A 106 5.77 -12.16 -13.44
C VAL A 106 4.92 -12.14 -14.71
N THR A 107 5.27 -12.97 -15.69
CA THR A 107 4.65 -12.94 -17.02
C THR A 107 3.59 -14.00 -17.21
N LYS A 108 3.81 -15.20 -16.67
CA LYS A 108 2.92 -16.36 -16.88
C LYS A 108 3.09 -17.41 -15.79
N ILE A 109 2.00 -18.11 -15.47
CA ILE A 109 2.00 -19.40 -14.77
C ILE A 109 1.84 -20.53 -15.80
N ASN A 110 2.68 -21.55 -15.67
CA ASN A 110 2.54 -22.82 -16.36
C ASN A 110 1.97 -23.86 -15.41
N PHE A 111 0.76 -24.31 -15.72
CA PHE A 111 0.11 -25.43 -15.06
C PHE A 111 0.44 -26.70 -15.87
N GLU A 112 1.38 -27.50 -15.38
CA GLU A 112 1.66 -28.81 -15.94
C GLU A 112 0.83 -29.86 -15.19
N GLU A 113 0.34 -30.86 -15.91
CA GLU A 113 -0.32 -32.02 -15.31
C GLU A 113 0.38 -33.30 -15.77
N THR A 114 0.60 -34.22 -14.83
CA THR A 114 1.12 -35.55 -15.14
C THR A 114 0.12 -36.58 -14.65
N ASN A 115 -0.44 -37.38 -15.55
CA ASN A 115 -1.44 -38.42 -15.24
C ASN A 115 -2.66 -37.88 -14.46
N GLY A 116 -3.16 -36.69 -14.83
CA GLY A 116 -4.30 -36.05 -14.17
C GLY A 116 -4.01 -35.50 -12.77
N LYS A 117 -2.74 -35.45 -12.35
CA LYS A 117 -2.31 -34.76 -11.13
C LYS A 117 -1.65 -33.43 -11.50
N PRO A 118 -2.09 -32.30 -10.92
CA PRO A 118 -1.43 -31.02 -11.13
C PRO A 118 -0.01 -31.08 -10.55
N LYS A 119 0.96 -30.74 -11.39
CA LYS A 119 2.36 -30.56 -10.99
C LYS A 119 2.51 -29.18 -10.33
N THR A 120 3.57 -29.02 -9.55
CA THR A 120 4.00 -27.76 -8.98
C THR A 120 3.98 -26.64 -10.03
N PRO A 121 3.19 -25.57 -9.85
CA PRO A 121 3.09 -24.49 -10.82
C PRO A 121 4.45 -23.81 -11.04
N GLU A 122 4.83 -23.64 -12.30
CA GLU A 122 6.03 -22.89 -12.71
C GLU A 122 5.65 -21.45 -13.03
N PHE A 123 6.32 -20.49 -12.40
CA PHE A 123 6.17 -19.07 -12.67
C PHE A 123 7.34 -18.59 -13.50
N LYS A 124 7.04 -17.97 -14.64
CA LYS A 124 8.03 -17.24 -15.44
C LYS A 124 8.01 -15.78 -15.05
N TYR A 125 9.19 -15.21 -14.85
CA TYR A 125 9.35 -13.80 -14.56
C TYR A 125 10.51 -13.20 -15.35
N ILE A 126 10.54 -11.89 -15.42
CA ILE A 126 11.62 -11.10 -16.02
C ILE A 126 12.09 -10.10 -14.98
N VAL A 127 13.40 -10.03 -14.75
CA VAL A 127 14.03 -9.06 -13.85
C VAL A 127 14.55 -7.89 -14.65
N GLY A 128 14.10 -6.68 -14.34
CA GLY A 128 14.56 -5.45 -14.98
C GLY A 128 13.78 -4.23 -14.52
N LYS A 129 14.43 -3.07 -14.58
CA LYS A 129 13.78 -1.79 -14.27
C LYS A 129 12.95 -1.32 -15.47
N SER A 130 11.73 -0.84 -15.21
CA SER A 130 10.85 -0.29 -16.24
C SER A 130 10.61 -1.22 -17.43
N ILE A 131 10.44 -2.52 -17.16
CA ILE A 131 10.19 -3.54 -18.20
C ILE A 131 8.74 -3.67 -18.61
N TYR A 132 7.82 -3.08 -17.84
CA TYR A 132 6.40 -3.12 -18.15
C TYR A 132 6.06 -1.95 -19.08
N HIS A 133 5.68 -2.24 -20.34
CA HIS A 133 5.44 -1.23 -21.39
C HIS A 133 4.52 -0.06 -21.03
N VAL A 134 3.62 -0.19 -20.06
CA VAL A 134 2.75 0.90 -19.60
C VAL A 134 3.55 1.97 -18.83
N ASN A 135 4.78 1.66 -18.39
CA ASN A 135 5.67 2.63 -17.78
C ASN A 135 6.29 3.52 -18.86
N PRO A 136 6.13 4.85 -18.80
CA PRO A 136 6.72 5.78 -19.78
C PRO A 136 8.24 5.72 -19.89
N ARG A 137 8.91 5.15 -18.88
CA ARG A 137 10.37 4.96 -18.85
C ARG A 137 10.83 3.66 -19.50
N THR A 138 9.91 2.88 -20.07
CA THR A 138 10.24 1.64 -20.78
C THR A 138 10.96 1.97 -22.07
N THR A 139 12.12 1.34 -22.29
CA THR A 139 12.83 1.39 -23.57
C THR A 139 12.28 0.31 -24.49
N LYS A 140 12.15 0.59 -25.79
CA LYS A 140 11.65 -0.39 -26.78
C LYS A 140 12.55 -1.61 -26.97
N GLU A 141 13.79 -1.54 -26.49
CA GLU A 141 14.68 -2.70 -26.44
C GLU A 141 14.26 -3.56 -25.26
N GLY A 142 13.64 -4.71 -25.56
CA GLY A 142 13.18 -5.69 -24.59
C GLY A 142 14.28 -6.04 -23.61
N GLY A 143 14.22 -5.41 -22.45
CA GLY A 143 15.23 -5.48 -21.41
C GLY A 143 14.77 -6.41 -20.30
N GLY A 144 15.69 -7.23 -19.81
CA GLY A 144 15.49 -7.98 -18.57
C GLY A 144 16.02 -9.41 -18.65
N VAL A 145 16.28 -9.97 -17.48
CA VAL A 145 16.80 -11.34 -17.34
C VAL A 145 15.62 -12.27 -17.05
N PRO A 146 15.31 -13.24 -17.93
CA PRO A 146 14.25 -14.20 -17.65
C PRO A 146 14.66 -15.14 -16.51
N GLY A 147 13.70 -15.48 -15.66
CA GLY A 147 13.87 -16.41 -14.57
C GLY A 147 12.62 -17.26 -14.33
N ARG A 148 12.77 -18.26 -13.47
CA ARG A 148 11.71 -19.19 -13.11
C ARG A 148 11.69 -19.47 -11.62
N VAL A 149 10.51 -19.64 -11.06
CA VAL A 149 10.31 -20.06 -9.65
C VAL A 149 9.13 -21.02 -9.57
N PHE A 150 9.13 -21.88 -8.56
CA PHE A 150 8.11 -22.90 -8.33
C PHE A 150 7.44 -22.66 -6.99
N ALA A 151 6.12 -22.84 -6.92
CA ALA A 151 5.36 -22.71 -5.68
C ALA A 151 4.91 -24.09 -5.18
N SER A 152 5.34 -24.47 -3.98
CA SER A 152 5.13 -25.82 -3.44
C SER A 152 3.76 -26.05 -2.81
N LYS A 153 3.08 -24.99 -2.35
CA LYS A 153 1.82 -25.09 -1.61
C LYS A 153 0.72 -24.24 -2.24
N GLU A 154 0.81 -22.93 -2.06
CA GLU A 154 -0.23 -21.98 -2.44
C GLU A 154 0.35 -20.79 -3.20
N VAL A 155 -0.51 -20.16 -3.98
CA VAL A 155 -0.17 -19.03 -4.84
C VAL A 155 -1.22 -17.96 -4.63
N LEU A 156 -0.78 -16.79 -4.17
CA LEU A 156 -1.63 -15.62 -4.00
C LEU A 156 -1.32 -14.62 -5.12
N ILE A 157 -2.33 -14.26 -5.90
CA ILE A 157 -2.19 -13.33 -7.03
C ILE A 157 -2.79 -11.98 -6.62
N SER A 158 -1.93 -10.97 -6.47
CA SER A 158 -2.31 -9.62 -6.02
C SER A 158 -1.84 -8.55 -6.99
N ALA A 159 -2.03 -8.77 -8.30
CA ALA A 159 -1.59 -7.83 -9.35
C ALA A 159 -2.54 -6.62 -9.56
N GLY A 160 -3.66 -6.57 -8.84
CA GLY A 160 -4.68 -5.52 -8.96
C GLY A 160 -5.76 -5.84 -10.00
N THR A 161 -6.83 -5.02 -10.04
CA THR A 161 -8.05 -5.29 -10.82
C THR A 161 -7.82 -5.38 -12.33
N SER A 162 -6.87 -4.63 -12.86
CA SER A 162 -6.57 -4.62 -14.30
C SER A 162 -5.58 -5.70 -14.71
N ASN A 163 -4.54 -5.95 -13.92
CA ASN A 163 -3.46 -6.85 -14.30
C ASN A 163 -3.75 -8.31 -13.93
N THR A 164 -4.44 -8.58 -12.81
CA THR A 164 -4.83 -9.94 -12.43
C THR A 164 -5.59 -10.68 -13.55
N PRO A 165 -6.66 -10.12 -14.17
CA PRO A 165 -7.35 -10.83 -15.25
C PRO A 165 -6.47 -11.01 -16.50
N GLN A 166 -5.59 -10.07 -16.82
CA GLN A 166 -4.66 -10.21 -17.96
C GLN A 166 -3.64 -11.34 -17.71
N PHE A 167 -3.08 -11.38 -16.50
CA PHE A 167 -2.13 -12.40 -16.07
C PHE A 167 -2.74 -13.80 -16.06
N LEU A 168 -3.99 -13.93 -15.58
CA LEU A 168 -4.72 -15.19 -15.61
C LEU A 168 -4.97 -15.66 -17.04
N LYS A 169 -5.39 -14.77 -17.94
CA LYS A 169 -5.57 -15.08 -19.37
C LYS A 169 -4.26 -15.55 -20.02
N LEU A 170 -3.14 -14.86 -19.75
CA LEU A 170 -1.80 -15.27 -20.21
C LEU A 170 -1.38 -16.65 -19.67
N SER A 171 -1.90 -17.01 -18.50
CA SER A 171 -1.67 -18.29 -17.83
C SER A 171 -2.66 -19.39 -18.27
N GLY A 172 -3.55 -19.11 -19.23
CA GLY A 172 -4.54 -20.07 -19.72
C GLY A 172 -5.81 -20.18 -18.87
N VAL A 173 -6.00 -19.27 -17.92
CA VAL A 173 -7.19 -19.19 -17.05
C VAL A 173 -8.07 -18.03 -17.53
N GLY A 174 -9.07 -18.35 -18.33
CA GLY A 174 -9.99 -17.37 -18.91
C GLY A 174 -10.96 -17.99 -19.92
N PRO A 175 -11.77 -17.18 -20.61
CA PRO A 175 -12.67 -17.67 -21.66
C PRO A 175 -11.89 -18.39 -22.75
N ALA A 176 -12.33 -19.62 -23.11
CA ALA A 176 -11.63 -20.43 -24.10
C ALA A 176 -11.56 -19.78 -25.49
N SER A 177 -12.57 -18.98 -25.84
CA SER A 177 -12.61 -18.19 -27.09
C SER A 177 -11.55 -17.10 -27.14
N GLU A 178 -11.04 -16.68 -25.98
CA GLU A 178 -9.99 -15.67 -25.83
C GLU A 178 -8.65 -16.30 -25.46
N ASN A 179 -8.46 -17.61 -25.66
CA ASN A 179 -7.20 -18.27 -25.33
C ASN A 179 -6.05 -17.66 -26.15
N PHE A 180 -5.34 -16.72 -25.54
CA PHE A 180 -4.16 -16.05 -26.08
C PHE A 180 -3.01 -17.06 -26.07
N ASN A 181 -2.98 -17.93 -27.07
CA ASN A 181 -1.83 -18.79 -27.37
C ASN A 181 -0.71 -17.99 -28.08
N ARG A 182 -0.42 -16.80 -27.57
CA ARG A 182 0.65 -15.93 -28.05
C ARG A 182 1.58 -15.63 -26.89
N SER A 183 2.86 -15.90 -27.11
CA SER A 183 3.96 -15.25 -26.40
C SER A 183 3.79 -13.74 -26.60
N ILE A 184 3.02 -13.09 -25.73
CA ILE A 184 2.91 -11.64 -25.76
C ILE A 184 4.29 -11.14 -25.34
N SER A 185 5.01 -10.55 -26.29
CA SER A 185 6.21 -9.79 -25.99
C SER A 185 5.74 -8.58 -25.19
N LEU A 186 5.87 -8.70 -23.87
CA LEU A 186 5.78 -7.58 -22.93
C LEU A 186 7.10 -6.82 -22.88
#